data_AF-A0A485K770-F1
#
_entry.id   AF-A0A485K770-F1
#
_cell.length_a   1.000
_cell.length_b   1.000
_cell.length_c   1.000
_cell.angle_alpha   90.00
_cell.angle_beta   90.00
_cell.angle_gamma   90.00
#
_symmetry.space_group_name_H-M   'P 1'
#
loop_
_entity.id
_entity.type
_entity.pdbx_description
1 polymer ?
#
loop_
_entity_poly.entity_id
_entity_poly.type
_entity_poly.pdbx_seq_one_letter_code
_entity_poly.pdbx_strand_id
1 'polypeptide(L)'
;MTRLLAHTFALLATTVFGATICPPTDTSLQTVTFTGYVMDNFCIDMGTMVDNPSKKTLVDPQVHSIHCLTEVQSCVQSQYAMLEKLATPTNGALYGVKYQLGADGSALALEYANAAMAKGGSQGFTATVTGYYDGKNPTLQCVSLAAAVNVDGKDMTLTTADLVAGAKKGLSTTTIVVLSVLGWFLVWLAGGIRLSAKTATK
;
A
#
# COMPACT_ATOMS: atom_id res chain seq x y z
N MET A 1 -30.25 -30.18 45.50
CA MET A 1 -29.36 -29.01 45.33
C MET A 1 -28.71 -29.11 43.98
N THR A 2 -29.17 -28.37 42.97
CA THR A 2 -28.75 -28.55 41.58
C THR A 2 -28.15 -27.24 41.08
N ARG A 3 -26.84 -27.22 40.80
CA ARG A 3 -26.16 -26.02 40.29
C ARG A 3 -26.32 -25.95 38.78
N LEU A 4 -27.02 -24.93 38.28
CA LEU A 4 -27.01 -24.59 36.86
C LEU A 4 -25.62 -24.04 36.49
N LEU A 5 -24.95 -24.66 35.51
CA LEU A 5 -23.76 -24.07 34.87
C LEU A 5 -24.21 -23.07 33.80
N ALA A 6 -24.10 -21.78 34.10
CA ALA A 6 -24.25 -20.72 33.12
C ALA A 6 -23.10 -20.80 32.09
N HIS A 7 -23.42 -21.23 30.87
CA HIS A 7 -22.48 -21.18 29.74
C HIS A 7 -22.61 -19.80 29.08
N THR A 8 -21.65 -18.92 29.35
CA THR A 8 -21.55 -17.63 28.67
C THR A 8 -21.09 -17.84 27.23
N PHE A 9 -22.02 -17.76 26.28
CA PHE A 9 -21.74 -17.85 24.85
C PHE A 9 -21.03 -16.56 24.39
N ALA A 10 -19.72 -16.63 24.18
CA ALA A 10 -18.94 -15.47 23.73
C ALA A 10 -19.26 -15.19 22.25
N LEU A 11 -20.00 -14.11 22.00
CA LEU A 11 -20.35 -13.67 20.65
C LEU A 11 -19.11 -13.05 19.97
N LEU A 12 -18.46 -13.82 19.09
CA LEU A 12 -17.39 -13.33 18.23
C LEU A 12 -17.96 -12.31 17.24
N ALA A 13 -17.76 -11.02 17.51
CA ALA A 13 -18.07 -9.95 16.59
C ALA A 13 -17.09 -9.98 15.41
N THR A 14 -17.44 -10.69 14.33
CA THR A 14 -16.71 -10.64 13.07
C THR A 14 -16.88 -9.25 12.45
N THR A 15 -15.86 -8.41 12.57
CA THR A 15 -15.77 -7.13 11.85
C THR A 15 -15.67 -7.42 10.36
N VAL A 16 -16.79 -7.33 9.65
CA VAL A 16 -16.80 -7.34 8.19
C VAL A 16 -16.10 -6.05 7.75
N PHE A 17 -14.94 -6.18 7.11
CA PHE A 17 -14.33 -5.07 6.39
C PHE A 17 -15.28 -4.69 5.25
N GLY A 18 -16.01 -3.59 5.43
CA GLY A 18 -16.90 -3.08 4.40
C GLY A 18 -16.09 -2.68 3.18
N ALA A 19 -16.29 -3.36 2.05
CA ALA A 19 -15.67 -2.97 0.80
C ALA A 19 -16.08 -1.53 0.45
N THR A 20 -15.12 -0.70 0.03
CA THR A 20 -15.35 0.67 -0.41
C THR A 20 -16.41 0.66 -1.53
N ILE A 21 -17.59 1.23 -1.26
CA ILE A 21 -18.68 1.30 -2.26
C ILE A 21 -18.34 2.42 -3.24
N CYS A 22 -18.27 2.05 -4.53
CA CYS A 22 -17.98 2.97 -5.63
C CYS A 22 -19.15 2.99 -6.64
N PRO A 23 -19.66 4.18 -7.02
CA PRO A 23 -19.25 5.50 -6.56
C PRO A 23 -19.61 5.76 -5.08
N PRO A 24 -18.90 6.67 -4.39
CA PRO A 24 -19.24 7.05 -3.02
C PRO A 24 -20.66 7.63 -2.91
N THR A 25 -21.32 7.40 -1.78
CA THR A 25 -22.66 7.96 -1.51
C THR A 25 -22.65 9.40 -0.99
N ASP A 26 -21.48 9.94 -0.64
CA ASP A 26 -21.33 11.32 -0.20
C ASP A 26 -21.39 12.28 -1.39
N THR A 27 -22.48 13.05 -1.48
CA THR A 27 -22.75 13.99 -2.57
C THR A 27 -21.91 15.27 -2.52
N SER A 28 -21.09 15.46 -1.47
CA SER A 28 -20.12 16.56 -1.43
C SER A 28 -18.86 16.28 -2.25
N LEU A 29 -18.56 15.00 -2.50
CA LEU A 29 -17.43 14.57 -3.32
C LEU A 29 -17.63 14.93 -4.80
N GLN A 30 -16.59 15.47 -5.42
CA GLN A 30 -16.54 15.75 -6.85
C GLN A 30 -15.64 14.76 -7.57
N THR A 31 -16.06 14.29 -8.74
CA THR A 31 -15.20 13.47 -9.61
C THR A 31 -14.08 14.34 -10.16
N VAL A 32 -12.83 13.88 -10.00
CA VAL A 32 -11.63 14.53 -10.54
C VAL A 32 -10.85 13.54 -11.40
N THR A 33 -10.28 14.04 -12.49
CA THR A 33 -9.34 13.31 -13.35
C THR A 33 -8.03 14.10 -13.42
N PHE A 34 -6.90 13.44 -13.22
CA PHE A 34 -5.59 14.09 -13.15
C PHE A 34 -4.48 13.19 -13.71
N THR A 35 -3.59 13.77 -14.51
CA THR A 35 -2.41 13.09 -15.06
C THR A 35 -1.15 13.68 -14.45
N GLY A 36 -0.29 12.84 -13.88
CA GLY A 36 0.95 13.27 -13.24
C GLY A 36 1.82 12.10 -12.81
N TYR A 37 2.99 12.40 -12.24
CA TYR A 37 3.90 11.37 -11.73
C TYR A 37 3.31 10.72 -10.48
N VAL A 38 3.41 9.40 -10.42
CA VAL A 38 3.15 8.62 -9.20
C VAL A 38 4.47 8.48 -8.46
N MET A 39 4.49 8.84 -7.18
CA MET A 39 5.68 8.75 -6.33
C MET A 39 5.30 8.30 -4.92
N ASP A 40 6.15 7.51 -4.27
CA ASP A 40 5.94 7.08 -2.90
C ASP A 40 6.23 8.20 -1.89
N ASN A 41 5.49 8.20 -0.78
CA ASN A 41 5.65 9.22 0.25
C ASN A 41 7.03 9.15 0.93
N PHE A 42 7.68 7.98 1.01
CA PHE A 42 9.01 7.85 1.61
C PHE A 42 10.08 8.65 0.83
N CYS A 43 10.12 8.52 -0.50
CA CYS A 43 10.97 9.34 -1.37
C CYS A 43 10.62 10.84 -1.32
N ILE A 44 9.34 11.19 -1.17
CA ILE A 44 8.89 12.58 -1.01
C ILE A 44 9.43 13.16 0.31
N ASP A 45 9.20 12.47 1.43
CA ASP A 45 9.60 12.89 2.78
C ASP A 45 11.12 12.93 2.97
N MET A 46 11.85 12.01 2.35
CA MET A 46 13.33 12.01 2.34
C MET A 46 13.90 13.13 1.46
N GLY A 47 13.14 13.62 0.47
CA GLY A 47 13.53 14.69 -0.46
C GLY A 47 14.55 14.28 -1.54
N THR A 48 15.06 13.07 -1.50
CA THR A 48 15.95 12.45 -2.50
C THR A 48 15.52 11.02 -2.81
N MET A 49 16.05 10.43 -3.89
CA MET A 49 15.73 9.05 -4.27
C MET A 49 16.57 8.05 -3.48
N VAL A 50 15.95 6.92 -3.08
CA VAL A 50 16.62 5.86 -2.29
C VAL A 50 17.78 5.22 -3.05
N ASP A 51 17.58 4.94 -4.33
CA ASP A 51 18.58 4.35 -5.22
C ASP A 51 19.54 5.37 -5.84
N ASN A 52 19.16 6.65 -5.85
CA ASN A 52 20.01 7.74 -6.34
C ASN A 52 19.91 9.02 -5.47
N PRO A 53 20.60 9.07 -4.32
CA PRO A 53 20.57 10.21 -3.40
C PRO A 53 21.07 11.55 -3.98
N SER A 54 21.70 11.54 -5.16
CA SER A 54 22.08 12.78 -5.88
C SER A 54 20.89 13.48 -6.56
N LYS A 55 19.75 12.79 -6.68
CA LYS A 55 18.54 13.27 -7.34
C LYS A 55 17.45 13.63 -6.33
N LYS A 56 16.89 14.84 -6.48
CA LYS A 56 15.80 15.35 -5.64
C LYS A 56 14.45 14.97 -6.22
N THR A 57 13.59 14.43 -5.38
CA THR A 57 12.33 13.78 -5.78
C THR A 57 11.30 14.76 -6.32
N LEU A 58 11.10 15.90 -5.65
CA LEU A 58 10.24 16.99 -6.12
C LEU A 58 10.88 17.93 -7.17
N VAL A 59 12.01 17.53 -7.78
CA VAL A 59 12.68 18.28 -8.86
C VAL A 59 12.73 17.45 -10.14
N ASP A 60 13.21 16.21 -10.05
CA ASP A 60 13.39 15.29 -11.18
C ASP A 60 12.53 14.00 -11.04
N PRO A 61 11.19 14.05 -10.84
CA PRO A 61 10.38 12.83 -10.68
C PRO A 61 10.45 11.89 -11.89
N GLN A 62 10.81 12.40 -13.08
CA GLN A 62 11.05 11.62 -14.29
C GLN A 62 12.24 10.64 -14.21
N VAL A 63 13.12 10.77 -13.21
CA VAL A 63 14.22 9.81 -12.96
C VAL A 63 13.98 8.91 -11.76
N HIS A 64 12.77 8.94 -11.18
CA HIS A 64 12.39 8.04 -10.11
C HIS A 64 12.20 6.61 -10.65
N SER A 65 12.97 5.67 -10.12
CA SER A 65 12.96 4.28 -10.57
C SER A 65 11.68 3.55 -10.18
N ILE A 66 11.15 2.73 -11.08
CA ILE A 66 9.98 1.88 -10.83
C ILE A 66 10.34 0.76 -9.82
N HIS A 67 11.64 0.46 -9.61
CA HIS A 67 12.10 -0.40 -8.51
C HIS A 67 11.69 0.15 -7.13
N CYS A 68 11.85 1.46 -6.91
CA CYS A 68 11.39 2.09 -5.67
C CYS A 68 9.86 1.98 -5.52
N LEU A 69 9.11 2.13 -6.61
CA LEU A 69 7.65 1.97 -6.62
C LEU A 69 7.12 0.54 -6.48
N THR A 70 7.97 -0.50 -6.56
CA THR A 70 7.47 -1.89 -6.67
C THR A 70 8.13 -2.90 -5.75
N GLU A 71 9.38 -2.66 -5.33
CA GLU A 71 10.23 -3.67 -4.67
C GLU A 71 10.88 -3.15 -3.38
N VAL A 72 11.11 -1.84 -3.26
CA VAL A 72 11.62 -1.23 -2.02
C VAL A 72 10.48 -1.14 -0.99
N GLN A 73 10.50 -2.00 0.02
CA GLN A 73 9.39 -2.14 0.97
C GLN A 73 9.01 -0.84 1.69
N SER A 74 9.96 0.02 2.06
CA SER A 74 9.67 1.31 2.72
C SER A 74 8.89 2.26 1.81
N CYS A 75 9.26 2.32 0.54
CA CYS A 75 8.54 3.08 -0.49
C CYS A 75 7.13 2.52 -0.68
N VAL A 76 6.99 1.21 -0.93
CA VAL A 76 5.69 0.56 -1.13
C VAL A 76 4.75 0.73 0.07
N GLN A 77 5.26 0.56 1.30
CA GLN A 77 4.47 0.69 2.53
C GLN A 77 4.08 2.14 2.85
N SER A 78 4.83 3.13 2.36
CA SER A 78 4.52 4.56 2.57
C SER A 78 3.32 5.07 1.76
N GLN A 79 2.74 4.24 0.87
CA GLN A 79 1.70 4.62 -0.09
C GLN A 79 2.19 5.66 -1.11
N TYR A 80 1.39 5.93 -2.15
CA TYR A 80 1.76 6.81 -3.24
C TYR A 80 0.89 8.07 -3.32
N ALA A 81 1.50 9.12 -3.84
CA ALA A 81 0.90 10.39 -4.18
C ALA A 81 0.97 10.65 -5.70
N MET A 82 0.02 11.43 -6.18
CA MET A 82 0.07 12.07 -7.50
C MET A 82 0.77 13.43 -7.36
N LEU A 83 1.82 13.64 -8.15
CA LEU A 83 2.53 14.91 -8.21
C LEU A 83 2.03 15.79 -9.35
N GLU A 84 1.81 17.08 -9.06
CA GLU A 84 1.64 18.12 -10.07
C GLU A 84 2.89 18.98 -10.21
N LYS A 85 3.08 19.55 -11.41
CA LYS A 85 4.09 20.57 -11.64
C LYS A 85 3.61 21.89 -11.06
N LEU A 86 4.41 22.52 -10.20
CA LEU A 86 4.09 23.81 -9.60
C LEU A 86 4.22 24.93 -10.64
N ALA A 87 3.26 25.86 -10.64
CA ALA A 87 3.31 27.05 -11.49
C ALA A 87 4.50 27.97 -11.13
N THR A 88 4.84 28.04 -9.84
CA THR A 88 6.01 28.74 -9.30
C THR A 88 6.79 27.78 -8.41
N PRO A 89 8.11 27.61 -8.61
CA PRO A 89 8.93 26.78 -7.73
C PRO A 89 8.91 27.27 -6.28
N THR A 90 8.76 26.34 -5.33
CA THR A 90 8.71 26.63 -3.89
C THR A 90 9.84 25.90 -3.20
N ASN A 91 10.71 26.61 -2.47
CA ASN A 91 11.89 26.04 -1.80
C ASN A 91 12.81 25.19 -2.73
N GLY A 92 12.82 25.50 -4.03
CA GLY A 92 13.56 24.76 -5.05
C GLY A 92 12.86 23.49 -5.57
N ALA A 93 11.68 23.13 -5.06
CA ALA A 93 10.83 22.10 -5.65
C ALA A 93 10.12 22.62 -6.91
N LEU A 94 10.08 21.79 -7.95
CA LEU A 94 9.36 22.03 -9.21
C LEU A 94 8.01 21.31 -9.26
N TYR A 95 7.84 20.30 -8.40
CA TYR A 95 6.63 19.50 -8.26
C TYR A 95 6.14 19.52 -6.80
N GLY A 96 4.85 19.22 -6.60
CA GLY A 96 4.25 19.06 -5.28
C GLY A 96 3.16 18.00 -5.30
N VAL A 97 2.83 17.47 -4.12
CA VAL A 97 1.72 16.52 -3.96
C VAL A 97 0.41 17.22 -4.28
N LYS A 98 -0.31 16.69 -5.28
CA LYS A 98 -1.66 17.15 -5.65
C LYS A 98 -2.73 16.30 -5.00
N TYR A 99 -2.56 14.99 -5.01
CA TYR A 99 -3.46 14.03 -4.36
C TYR A 99 -2.68 12.91 -3.69
N GLN A 100 -3.21 12.40 -2.58
CA GLN A 100 -2.82 11.10 -2.01
C GLN A 100 -3.72 10.02 -2.60
N LEU A 101 -3.16 8.83 -2.91
CA LEU A 101 -3.95 7.72 -3.45
C LEU A 101 -4.59 6.83 -2.37
N GLY A 102 -4.17 6.98 -1.11
CA GLY A 102 -4.65 6.15 0.01
C GLY A 102 -4.32 4.66 -0.19
N ALA A 103 -4.91 3.77 0.61
CA ALA A 103 -4.64 2.33 0.53
C ALA A 103 -5.09 1.72 -0.82
N ASP A 104 -6.37 1.88 -1.18
CA ASP A 104 -6.97 1.27 -2.38
C ASP A 104 -6.31 1.79 -3.67
N GLY A 105 -6.13 3.11 -3.78
CA GLY A 105 -5.46 3.70 -4.95
C GLY A 105 -3.98 3.39 -5.01
N SER A 106 -3.30 3.22 -3.87
CA SER A 106 -1.89 2.82 -3.88
C SER A 106 -1.70 1.36 -4.23
N ALA A 107 -2.61 0.48 -3.82
CA ALA A 107 -2.62 -0.90 -4.29
C ALA A 107 -2.72 -0.92 -5.83
N LEU A 108 -3.69 -0.21 -6.41
CA LEU A 108 -3.85 -0.12 -7.87
C LEU A 108 -2.61 0.48 -8.56
N ALA A 109 -1.99 1.51 -8.00
CA ALA A 109 -0.75 2.09 -8.53
C ALA A 109 0.42 1.09 -8.51
N LEU A 110 0.55 0.26 -7.47
CA LEU A 110 1.54 -0.82 -7.38
C LEU A 110 1.28 -1.90 -8.45
N GLU A 111 0.02 -2.26 -8.74
CA GLU A 111 -0.32 -3.21 -9.81
C GLU A 111 0.14 -2.68 -11.18
N TYR A 112 -0.16 -1.42 -11.47
CA TYR A 112 0.21 -0.76 -12.73
C TYR A 112 1.72 -0.58 -12.87
N ALA A 113 2.41 -0.18 -11.79
CA ALA A 113 3.87 -0.04 -11.77
C ALA A 113 4.57 -1.40 -12.00
N ASN A 114 4.08 -2.48 -11.37
CA ASN A 114 4.58 -3.84 -11.62
C ASN A 114 4.33 -4.29 -13.07
N ALA A 115 3.15 -4.01 -13.62
CA ALA A 115 2.81 -4.33 -15.01
C ALA A 115 3.68 -3.54 -16.01
N ALA A 116 3.95 -2.26 -15.76
CA ALA A 116 4.81 -1.43 -16.60
C ALA A 116 6.28 -1.88 -16.54
N MET A 117 6.79 -2.21 -15.35
CA MET A 117 8.13 -2.82 -15.18
C MET A 117 8.25 -4.15 -15.93
N ALA A 118 7.25 -5.03 -15.85
CA ALA A 118 7.25 -6.30 -16.57
C ALA A 118 7.28 -6.14 -18.10
N LYS A 119 6.88 -4.98 -18.62
CA LYS A 119 6.95 -4.59 -20.04
C LYS A 119 8.22 -3.78 -20.39
N GLY A 120 9.17 -3.68 -19.47
CA GLY A 120 10.48 -3.04 -19.66
C GLY A 120 10.58 -1.56 -19.23
N GLY A 121 9.54 -1.01 -18.58
CA GLY A 121 9.59 0.35 -18.02
C GLY A 121 10.58 0.43 -16.85
N SER A 122 11.42 1.47 -16.81
CA SER A 122 12.51 1.60 -15.82
C SER A 122 12.29 2.74 -14.82
N GLN A 123 11.86 3.92 -15.27
CA GLN A 123 11.74 5.13 -14.44
C GLN A 123 10.62 6.08 -14.91
N GLY A 124 10.29 7.07 -14.07
CA GLY A 124 9.43 8.20 -14.45
C GLY A 124 7.97 7.83 -14.68
N PHE A 125 7.38 7.02 -13.79
CA PHE A 125 6.02 6.51 -13.93
C PHE A 125 4.96 7.61 -13.80
N THR A 126 4.27 7.89 -14.90
CA THR A 126 3.15 8.83 -15.00
C THR A 126 1.86 8.08 -15.29
N ALA A 127 0.80 8.39 -14.56
CA ALA A 127 -0.52 7.77 -14.76
C ALA A 127 -1.62 8.83 -14.85
N THR A 128 -2.73 8.49 -15.51
CA THR A 128 -3.97 9.27 -15.42
C THR A 128 -4.89 8.60 -14.42
N VAL A 129 -5.18 9.30 -13.33
CA VAL A 129 -6.04 8.84 -12.23
C VAL A 129 -7.40 9.53 -12.31
N THR A 130 -8.47 8.79 -12.10
CA THR A 130 -9.81 9.32 -11.83
C THR A 130 -10.28 8.84 -10.46
N GLY A 131 -10.86 9.73 -9.66
CA GLY A 131 -11.38 9.44 -8.33
C GLY A 131 -12.31 10.54 -7.82
N TYR A 132 -12.63 10.48 -6.52
CA TYR A 132 -13.56 11.39 -5.86
C TYR A 132 -12.85 12.19 -4.77
N TYR A 133 -13.08 13.51 -4.73
CA TYR A 133 -12.36 14.48 -3.89
C TYR A 133 -13.32 15.47 -3.22
N ASP A 134 -13.12 15.76 -1.93
CA ASP A 134 -14.01 16.61 -1.10
C ASP A 134 -13.54 18.07 -0.94
N GLY A 135 -12.38 18.41 -1.53
CA GLY A 135 -11.75 19.72 -1.39
C GLY A 135 -10.99 19.94 -0.07
N LYS A 136 -10.93 18.95 0.83
CA LYS A 136 -10.45 19.10 2.22
C LYS A 136 -9.40 18.04 2.59
N ASN A 137 -9.65 16.78 2.27
CA ASN A 137 -8.74 15.66 2.48
C ASN A 137 -8.00 15.38 1.16
N PRO A 138 -6.65 15.46 1.10
CA PRO A 138 -5.90 15.21 -0.13
C PRO A 138 -6.08 13.80 -0.71
N THR A 139 -6.65 12.87 0.06
CA THR A 139 -6.82 11.45 -0.33
C THR A 139 -8.03 11.27 -1.25
N LEU A 140 -7.80 10.71 -2.44
CA LEU A 140 -8.87 10.34 -3.37
C LEU A 140 -9.62 9.09 -2.91
N GLN A 141 -10.94 9.09 -3.10
CA GLN A 141 -11.79 7.91 -2.92
C GLN A 141 -12.11 7.27 -4.28
N CYS A 142 -12.38 5.96 -4.29
CA CYS A 142 -12.75 5.20 -5.50
C CYS A 142 -11.81 5.46 -6.69
N VAL A 143 -10.51 5.32 -6.42
CA VAL A 143 -9.42 5.54 -7.38
C VAL A 143 -9.47 4.51 -8.49
N SER A 144 -9.33 5.00 -9.73
CA SER A 144 -9.17 4.22 -10.95
C SER A 144 -8.02 4.81 -11.78
N LEU A 145 -7.24 3.95 -12.43
CA LEU A 145 -6.15 4.36 -13.32
C LEU A 145 -6.53 4.07 -14.78
N ALA A 146 -6.18 4.96 -15.69
CA ALA A 146 -6.30 4.71 -17.13
C ALA A 146 -5.25 3.69 -17.59
N ALA A 147 -5.64 2.79 -18.50
CA ALA A 147 -4.76 1.75 -19.05
C ALA A 147 -3.51 2.28 -19.78
N ALA A 148 -3.53 3.54 -20.25
CA ALA A 148 -2.37 4.21 -20.80
C ALA A 148 -1.59 4.92 -19.68
N VAL A 149 -0.34 4.52 -19.51
CA VAL A 149 0.65 5.13 -18.61
C VAL A 149 1.83 5.64 -19.43
N ASN A 150 2.66 6.51 -18.87
CA ASN A 150 3.93 6.90 -19.49
C ASN A 150 5.09 6.48 -18.57
N VAL A 151 6.09 5.81 -19.15
CA VAL A 151 7.32 5.34 -18.49
C VAL A 151 8.50 5.60 -19.41
N ASP A 152 9.65 5.99 -18.84
CA ASP A 152 10.84 6.35 -19.61
C ASP A 152 10.58 7.44 -20.69
N GLY A 153 9.58 8.30 -20.46
CA GLY A 153 9.12 9.32 -21.41
C GLY A 153 8.28 8.79 -22.57
N LYS A 154 7.83 7.53 -22.54
CA LYS A 154 7.08 6.85 -23.62
C LYS A 154 5.74 6.33 -23.13
N ASP A 155 4.73 6.48 -23.97
CA ASP A 155 3.40 5.94 -23.67
C ASP A 155 3.39 4.40 -23.79
N MET A 156 2.76 3.76 -22.83
CA MET A 156 2.63 2.32 -22.70
C MET A 156 1.19 1.96 -22.33
N THR A 157 0.55 1.13 -23.14
CA THR A 157 -0.78 0.60 -22.84
C THR A 157 -0.67 -0.73 -22.08
N LEU A 158 -1.29 -0.80 -20.91
CA LEU A 158 -1.41 -1.99 -20.09
C LEU A 158 -2.75 -2.69 -20.38
N THR A 159 -2.70 -3.99 -20.67
CA THR A 159 -3.90 -4.82 -20.85
C THR A 159 -4.37 -5.38 -19.51
N THR A 160 -5.63 -5.84 -19.44
CA THR A 160 -6.14 -6.56 -18.25
C THR A 160 -5.25 -7.75 -17.87
N ALA A 161 -4.63 -8.44 -18.84
CA ALA A 161 -3.71 -9.53 -18.58
C ALA A 161 -2.40 -9.06 -17.93
N ASP A 162 -1.86 -7.91 -18.35
CA ASP A 162 -0.69 -7.29 -17.72
C ASP A 162 -1.00 -6.89 -16.27
N LEU A 163 -2.18 -6.30 -16.01
CA LEU A 163 -2.60 -5.88 -14.67
C LEU A 163 -2.82 -7.07 -13.73
N VAL A 164 -3.46 -8.14 -14.20
CA VAL A 164 -3.62 -9.40 -13.44
C VAL A 164 -2.26 -10.07 -13.13
N ALA A 165 -1.23 -9.86 -13.96
CA ALA A 165 0.13 -10.28 -13.64
C ALA A 165 0.78 -9.36 -12.60
N GLY A 166 0.62 -8.04 -12.73
CA GLY A 166 1.12 -7.03 -11.78
C GLY A 166 0.58 -7.22 -10.35
N ALA A 167 -0.73 -7.47 -10.22
CA ALA A 167 -1.40 -7.74 -8.93
C ALA A 167 -0.80 -8.93 -8.17
N LYS A 168 -0.42 -10.00 -8.88
CA LYS A 168 0.20 -11.18 -8.27
C LYS A 168 1.58 -10.88 -7.69
N LYS A 169 2.36 -9.99 -8.31
CA LYS A 169 3.66 -9.54 -7.80
C LYS A 169 3.49 -8.72 -6.51
N GLY A 170 2.51 -7.81 -6.46
CA GLY A 170 2.19 -7.04 -5.26
C GLY A 170 1.72 -7.90 -4.08
N LEU A 171 0.82 -8.87 -4.32
CA LEU A 171 0.27 -9.73 -3.27
C LEU A 171 1.30 -10.70 -2.65
N SER A 172 2.36 -11.03 -3.39
CA SER A 172 3.43 -11.93 -2.94
C SER A 172 4.21 -11.42 -1.72
N THR A 173 4.11 -10.12 -1.38
CA THR A 173 4.78 -9.51 -0.23
C THR A 173 3.91 -9.50 1.04
N THR A 174 2.60 -9.77 0.92
CA THR A 174 1.62 -9.62 2.02
C THR A 174 1.16 -10.95 2.64
N THR A 175 1.62 -12.08 2.09
CA THR A 175 1.35 -13.44 2.58
C THR A 175 2.67 -14.00 3.13
N ILE A 176 2.93 -14.21 4.42
CA ILE A 176 2.10 -14.76 5.52
C ILE A 176 2.48 -14.11 6.86
N VAL A 177 1.54 -13.48 7.59
CA VAL A 177 1.63 -13.28 9.06
C VAL A 177 0.28 -13.57 9.75
N VAL A 178 -0.31 -14.73 9.47
CA VAL A 178 -1.49 -15.23 10.20
C VAL A 178 -1.35 -16.73 10.46
N LEU A 179 -0.41 -17.14 11.33
CA LEU A 179 -0.34 -18.46 11.98
C LEU A 179 0.86 -18.58 12.94
N SER A 180 0.74 -18.09 14.19
CA SER A 180 1.65 -18.52 15.30
C SER A 180 1.23 -18.11 16.73
N VAL A 181 0.28 -17.18 16.95
CA VAL A 181 -0.05 -16.70 18.31
C VAL A 181 -0.80 -17.75 19.18
N LEU A 182 -1.39 -18.78 18.57
CA LEU A 182 -2.11 -19.85 19.29
C LEU A 182 -1.21 -21.00 19.81
N GLY A 183 0.11 -20.95 19.60
CA GLY A 183 1.03 -22.03 19.99
C GLY A 183 1.55 -21.98 21.44
N TRP A 184 1.57 -20.81 22.09
CA TRP A 184 2.35 -20.61 23.33
C TRP A 184 1.54 -20.68 24.63
N PHE A 185 0.21 -20.62 24.58
CA PHE A 185 -0.63 -20.64 25.78
C PHE A 185 -0.90 -22.04 26.37
N LEU A 186 -0.55 -23.11 25.67
CA LEU A 186 -0.80 -24.50 26.10
C LEU A 186 0.32 -25.12 26.95
N VAL A 187 1.46 -24.45 27.10
CA VAL A 187 2.59 -24.92 27.95
C VAL A 187 2.49 -24.38 29.40
N TRP A 188 1.64 -23.38 29.65
CA TRP A 188 1.56 -22.66 30.94
C TRP A 188 0.35 -23.05 31.83
N LEU A 189 -0.23 -24.25 31.62
CA LEU A 189 -1.34 -24.77 32.45
C LEU A 189 -1.11 -26.19 33.02
N ALA A 190 0.14 -26.65 33.03
CA ALA A 190 0.54 -27.93 33.63
C ALA A 190 1.65 -27.75 34.70
N GLY A 191 1.41 -26.87 35.68
CA GLY A 191 2.39 -26.52 36.73
C GLY A 191 2.03 -27.05 38.14
N GLY A 192 2.83 -28.00 38.66
CA GLY A 192 2.80 -28.49 40.05
C GLY A 192 1.85 -29.68 40.28
N ILE A 193 2.13 -30.72 41.11
CA ILE A 193 2.80 -30.82 42.43
C ILE A 193 3.01 -32.35 42.70
N ARG A 194 4.03 -32.92 43.37
CA ARG A 194 5.26 -32.50 44.11
C ARG A 194 6.30 -33.65 44.17
N LEU A 195 7.53 -33.32 44.60
CA LEU A 195 8.58 -34.13 45.27
C LEU A 195 8.54 -35.69 45.26
N SER A 196 9.70 -36.30 44.95
CA SER A 196 10.56 -36.92 45.99
C SER A 196 11.97 -37.20 45.46
N ALA A 197 12.99 -37.01 46.29
CA ALA A 197 14.38 -37.34 45.96
C ALA A 197 14.85 -38.56 46.78
N LYS A 198 15.46 -39.56 46.12
CA LYS A 198 16.44 -40.43 46.77
C LYS A 198 17.38 -41.13 45.79
N THR A 199 18.63 -41.23 46.24
CA THR A 199 19.79 -41.92 45.69
C THR A 199 19.57 -43.40 45.39
N ALA A 200 20.25 -43.93 44.37
CA ALA A 200 21.30 -44.97 44.53
C ALA A 200 21.99 -45.34 43.20
N THR A 201 23.31 -45.54 43.28
CA THR A 201 24.16 -46.20 42.27
C THR A 201 23.87 -47.69 42.15
N LYS A 202 23.96 -48.25 40.94
CA LYS A 202 24.95 -49.31 40.65
C LYS A 202 25.25 -49.40 39.15
#